data_AF-A0A0F5PPU5-F1
#
_entry.id   AF-A0A0F5PPU5-F1
#
_cell.length_a   1.000
_cell.length_b   1.000
_cell.length_c   1.000
_cell.angle_alpha   90.00
_cell.angle_beta   90.00
_cell.angle_gamma   90.00
#
_symmetry.space_group_name_H-M   'P 1'
#
loop_
_entity.id
_entity.type
_entity.pdbx_description
1 polymer ?
#
loop_
_entity_poly.entity_id
_entity_poly.type
_entity_poly.pdbx_seq_one_letter_code
_entity_poly.pdbx_strand_id
1 'polypeptide(L)'
;MLKKHETYKNLPAQTAQQTLRLLDRNWKSFFRAIKEWEKDKSKFNGKPNLPKYKKKNGRSVAILTNQQCKIKDGYLTFPKTDLRLKTRITGNLREVRIIPKGSIYVIEIVYEKEIAEVKRPPKKIAGMDLGLNNFGK
;
A
#
# COMPACT_ATOMS: atom_id res chain seq x y z
N MET A 1 0.96 13.35 -23.19
CA MET A 1 0.18 13.36 -21.93
C MET A 1 -0.41 11.97 -21.69
N LEU A 2 -0.08 11.30 -20.57
CA LEU A 2 -0.35 9.87 -20.29
C LEU A 2 -1.79 9.39 -20.58
N LYS A 3 -2.80 10.27 -20.49
CA LYS A 3 -4.21 9.95 -20.79
C LYS A 3 -4.45 9.41 -22.21
N LYS A 4 -3.59 9.76 -23.17
CA LYS A 4 -3.70 9.30 -24.57
C LYS A 4 -2.97 7.96 -24.82
N HIS A 5 -2.15 7.49 -23.87
CA HIS A 5 -1.35 6.29 -24.01
C HIS A 5 -2.22 5.04 -23.93
N GLU A 6 -1.96 4.06 -24.81
CA GLU A 6 -2.76 2.84 -24.93
C GLU A 6 -2.90 2.07 -23.61
N THR A 7 -1.78 1.90 -22.88
CA THR A 7 -1.78 1.27 -21.55
C THR A 7 -2.69 1.98 -20.55
N TYR A 8 -2.81 3.30 -20.63
CA TYR A 8 -3.70 4.07 -19.74
C TYR A 8 -5.17 3.82 -20.09
N LYS A 9 -5.49 3.69 -21.39
CA LYS A 9 -6.84 3.39 -21.88
C LYS A 9 -7.27 1.95 -21.61
N ASN A 10 -6.32 1.01 -21.61
CA ASN A 10 -6.59 -0.41 -21.37
C ASN A 10 -6.89 -0.72 -19.89
N LEU A 11 -6.37 0.10 -18.97
CA LEU A 11 -6.69 -0.01 -17.55
C LEU A 11 -8.08 0.58 -17.24
N PRO A 12 -8.82 0.03 -16.27
CA PRO A 12 -9.98 0.72 -15.72
C PRO A 12 -9.58 2.13 -15.27
N ALA A 13 -10.41 3.13 -15.59
CA ALA A 13 -10.08 4.53 -15.35
C ALA A 13 -9.65 4.81 -13.90
N GLN A 14 -10.30 4.16 -12.93
CA GLN A 14 -9.97 4.29 -11.51
C GLN A 14 -8.57 3.75 -11.19
N THR A 15 -8.23 2.56 -11.68
CA THR A 15 -6.89 1.97 -11.53
C THR A 15 -5.82 2.87 -12.16
N ALA A 16 -6.09 3.40 -13.35
CA ALA A 16 -5.17 4.31 -14.04
C ALA A 16 -4.92 5.60 -13.23
N GLN A 17 -5.96 6.16 -12.62
CA GLN A 17 -5.84 7.29 -11.70
C GLN A 17 -5.06 6.94 -10.43
N GLN A 18 -5.26 5.76 -9.85
CA GLN A 18 -4.50 5.33 -8.68
C GLN A 18 -3.01 5.17 -8.98
N THR A 19 -2.64 4.70 -10.18
CA THR A 19 -1.24 4.65 -10.61
C THR A 19 -0.60 6.04 -10.62
N LEU A 20 -1.32 7.07 -11.09
CA LEU A 20 -0.83 8.45 -11.07
C LEU A 20 -0.72 9.00 -9.64
N ARG A 21 -1.69 8.70 -8.77
CA ARG A 21 -1.64 9.08 -7.35
C ARG A 21 -0.48 8.43 -6.61
N LEU A 22 -0.20 7.15 -6.92
CA LEU A 22 0.95 6.43 -6.36
C LEU A 22 2.26 7.10 -6.79
N LEU A 23 2.38 7.47 -8.06
CA LEU A 23 3.54 8.19 -8.58
C LEU A 23 3.74 9.54 -7.85
N ASP A 24 2.69 10.34 -7.75
CA ASP A 24 2.71 11.63 -7.02
C ASP A 24 3.13 11.45 -5.55
N ARG A 25 2.54 10.47 -4.85
CA ARG A 25 2.90 10.16 -3.46
C ARG A 25 4.36 9.74 -3.32
N ASN A 26 4.89 8.96 -4.25
CA ASN A 26 6.29 8.53 -4.24
C ASN A 26 7.23 9.72 -4.41
N TRP A 27 6.92 10.65 -5.31
CA TRP A 27 7.70 11.88 -5.50
C TRP A 27 7.66 12.79 -4.27
N LYS A 28 6.47 13.05 -3.72
CA LYS A 28 6.31 13.83 -2.48
C LYS A 28 7.10 13.22 -1.32
N SER A 29 7.04 11.90 -1.18
CA SER A 29 7.78 11.17 -0.14
C SER A 29 9.29 11.26 -0.33
N PHE A 30 9.78 11.15 -1.57
CA PHE A 30 11.19 11.34 -1.90
C PHE A 30 11.67 12.75 -1.53
N PHE A 31 10.94 13.80 -1.95
CA PHE A 31 11.33 15.18 -1.64
C PHE A 31 11.30 15.49 -0.14
N ARG A 32 10.39 14.88 0.63
CA ARG A 32 10.42 14.99 2.09
C ARG A 32 11.65 14.28 2.67
N ALA A 33 11.88 13.04 2.24
CA ALA A 33 13.00 12.24 2.74
C ALA A 33 14.36 12.89 2.45
N ILE A 34 14.58 13.45 1.26
CA ILE A 34 15.87 14.08 0.93
C ILE A 34 16.11 15.36 1.75
N LYS A 35 15.07 16.16 2.00
CA LYS A 35 15.16 17.35 2.87
C LYS A 35 15.47 16.98 4.32
N GLU A 36 14.87 15.92 4.83
CA GLU A 36 15.17 15.43 6.18
C GLU A 36 16.58 14.84 6.28
N TRP A 37 17.02 14.11 5.25
CA TRP A 37 18.37 13.56 5.16
C TRP A 37 19.44 14.67 5.09
N GLU A 38 19.17 15.77 4.39
CA GLU A 38 20.08 16.93 4.33
C GLU A 38 20.23 17.62 5.69
N LYS A 39 19.17 17.64 6.50
CA LYS A 39 19.21 18.20 7.86
C LYS A 39 19.95 17.29 8.84
N ASP A 40 19.70 15.99 8.77
CA ASP A 40 20.30 15.00 9.66
C ASP A 40 20.48 13.67 8.93
N LYS A 41 21.73 13.39 8.56
CA LYS A 41 22.11 12.18 7.84
C LYS A 41 21.98 10.92 8.70
N SER A 42 22.04 11.04 10.02
CA SER A 42 22.01 9.89 10.95
C SER A 42 20.63 9.22 11.03
N LYS A 43 19.57 9.93 10.62
CA LYS A 43 18.19 9.40 10.58
C LYS A 43 17.95 8.36 9.49
N PHE A 44 18.90 8.14 8.58
CA PHE A 44 18.75 7.24 7.46
C PHE A 44 20.00 6.37 7.28
N ASN A 45 19.81 5.12 6.86
CA ASN A 45 20.91 4.20 6.55
C ASN A 45 21.67 4.57 5.25
N GLY A 46 21.32 5.68 4.62
CA GLY A 46 21.88 6.14 3.36
C GLY A 46 21.06 7.25 2.73
N LYS A 47 21.59 7.85 1.65
CA LYS A 47 20.90 8.90 0.92
C LYS A 47 19.61 8.35 0.26
N PRO A 48 18.45 9.03 0.43
CA PRO A 48 17.23 8.67 -0.29
C PRO A 48 17.44 8.63 -1.80
N ASN A 49 16.96 7.56 -2.43
CA ASN A 49 17.10 7.34 -3.87
C ASN A 49 15.92 7.94 -4.63
N LEU A 50 16.21 8.54 -5.79
CA LEU A 50 15.19 9.04 -6.71
C LEU A 50 14.25 7.92 -7.16
N PRO A 51 12.92 8.16 -7.26
CA PRO A 51 12.01 7.25 -7.91
C PRO A 51 12.44 7.01 -9.36
N LYS A 52 12.71 5.76 -9.73
CA LYS A 52 13.12 5.39 -11.09
C LYS A 52 11.94 4.91 -11.93
N TYR A 53 11.99 5.16 -13.23
CA TYR A 53 11.11 4.52 -14.18
C TYR A 53 11.27 3.00 -14.16
N LYS A 54 10.18 2.28 -14.37
CA LYS A 54 10.23 0.83 -14.55
C LYS A 54 10.81 0.50 -15.93
N LYS A 55 11.41 -0.69 -16.05
CA LYS A 55 11.81 -1.26 -17.36
C LYS A 55 10.57 -1.34 -18.27
N LYS A 56 10.77 -1.34 -19.60
CA LYS A 56 9.68 -1.39 -20.60
C LYS A 56 8.68 -2.52 -20.34
N ASN A 57 9.16 -3.70 -19.98
CA ASN A 57 8.34 -4.88 -19.63
C ASN A 57 8.29 -5.11 -18.11
N GLY A 58 8.52 -4.07 -17.33
CA GLY A 58 8.50 -4.11 -15.87
C GLY A 58 7.08 -4.18 -15.34
N ARG A 59 6.93 -4.77 -14.16
CA ARG A 59 5.66 -4.81 -13.43
C ARG A 59 5.61 -3.70 -12.39
N SER A 60 4.42 -3.15 -12.18
CA SER A 60 4.14 -2.14 -11.16
C SER A 60 3.01 -2.62 -10.25
N VAL A 61 2.84 -1.94 -9.11
CA VAL A 61 1.70 -2.17 -8.22
C VAL A 61 0.43 -1.73 -8.94
N ALA A 62 -0.58 -2.61 -8.96
CA ALA A 62 -1.93 -2.27 -9.40
C ALA A 62 -2.82 -2.06 -8.17
N ILE A 63 -3.47 -0.91 -8.08
CA ILE A 63 -4.37 -0.55 -6.98
C ILE A 63 -5.80 -0.58 -7.53
N LEU A 64 -6.64 -1.41 -6.93
CA LEU A 64 -8.06 -1.56 -7.23
C LEU A 64 -8.86 -0.99 -6.07
N THR A 65 -9.83 -0.14 -6.37
CA THR A 65 -10.67 0.48 -5.34
C THR A 65 -11.75 -0.48 -4.86
N ASN A 66 -12.40 -0.12 -3.75
CA ASN A 66 -13.61 -0.80 -3.27
C ASN A 66 -14.84 -0.71 -4.21
N GLN A 67 -14.77 0.12 -5.25
CA GLN A 67 -15.79 0.13 -6.31
C GLN A 67 -15.55 -1.00 -7.32
N GLN A 68 -14.29 -1.41 -7.49
CA GLN A 68 -13.87 -2.44 -8.43
C GLN A 68 -13.83 -3.83 -7.79
N CYS A 69 -13.36 -3.92 -6.55
CA CYS A 69 -13.30 -5.15 -5.77
C CYS A 69 -14.34 -5.13 -4.67
N LYS A 70 -14.97 -6.28 -4.40
CA LYS A 70 -15.98 -6.41 -3.35
C LYS A 70 -15.71 -7.67 -2.53
N ILE A 71 -16.05 -7.64 -1.25
CA ILE A 71 -16.08 -8.83 -0.41
C ILE A 71 -17.55 -9.27 -0.32
N LYS A 72 -17.83 -10.50 -0.75
CA LYS A 72 -19.15 -11.14 -0.68
C LYS A 72 -18.98 -12.58 -0.22
N ASP A 73 -19.77 -12.97 0.78
CA ASP A 73 -19.78 -14.33 1.35
C ASP A 73 -18.39 -14.80 1.81
N GLY A 74 -17.56 -13.90 2.34
CA GLY A 74 -16.19 -14.21 2.78
C GLY A 74 -15.16 -14.33 1.64
N TYR A 75 -15.50 -13.91 0.42
CA TYR A 75 -14.60 -13.92 -0.72
C TYR A 75 -14.44 -12.52 -1.30
N LEU A 76 -13.18 -12.12 -1.51
CA LEU A 76 -12.81 -10.98 -2.33
C LEU A 76 -12.94 -11.34 -3.80
N THR A 77 -13.63 -10.50 -4.58
CA THR A 77 -13.77 -10.62 -6.03
C THR A 77 -13.03 -9.49 -6.76
N PHE A 78 -12.60 -9.77 -7.99
CA PHE A 78 -11.85 -8.84 -8.83
C PHE A 78 -12.65 -8.44 -10.08
N PRO A 79 -12.42 -7.24 -10.63
CA PRO A 79 -13.08 -6.85 -11.87
C PRO A 79 -12.53 -7.65 -13.06
N LYS A 80 -13.40 -7.99 -14.01
CA LYS A 80 -13.04 -8.65 -15.29
C LYS A 80 -12.37 -10.02 -15.16
N THR A 81 -12.61 -10.74 -14.06
CA THR A 81 -12.12 -12.10 -13.85
C THR A 81 -13.02 -12.84 -12.87
N ASP A 82 -13.07 -14.17 -12.98
CA ASP A 82 -13.77 -15.04 -12.04
C ASP A 82 -12.91 -15.40 -10.82
N LEU A 83 -11.70 -14.83 -10.70
CA LEU A 83 -10.82 -15.06 -9.56
C LEU A 83 -11.51 -14.60 -8.25
N ARG A 84 -11.50 -15.50 -7.27
CA ARG A 84 -12.00 -15.23 -5.92
C ARG A 84 -10.94 -15.60 -4.90
N LEU A 85 -10.77 -14.78 -3.88
CA LEU A 85 -9.85 -15.05 -2.76
C LEU A 85 -10.62 -15.09 -1.46
N LYS A 86 -10.51 -16.21 -0.73
CA LYS A 86 -11.09 -16.33 0.60
C LYS A 86 -10.42 -15.35 1.54
N THR A 87 -11.21 -14.62 2.31
CA THR A 87 -10.72 -13.60 3.24
C THR A 87 -11.51 -13.62 4.55
N ARG A 88 -10.85 -13.25 5.64
CA ARG A 88 -11.47 -13.09 6.97
C ARG A 88 -11.91 -11.65 7.24
N ILE A 89 -11.72 -10.75 6.26
CA ILE A 89 -12.03 -9.33 6.43
C ILE A 89 -13.55 -9.12 6.40
N THR A 90 -14.07 -8.57 7.49
CA THR A 90 -15.47 -8.15 7.66
C THR A 90 -15.65 -6.63 7.62
N GLY A 91 -14.56 -5.87 7.71
CA GLY A 91 -14.58 -4.41 7.72
C GLY A 91 -14.76 -3.79 6.33
N ASN A 92 -14.86 -2.46 6.30
CA ASN A 92 -15.09 -1.71 5.08
C ASN A 92 -13.85 -1.73 4.18
N LEU A 93 -13.94 -2.45 3.06
CA LEU A 93 -12.88 -2.48 2.06
C LEU A 93 -12.60 -1.06 1.55
N ARG A 94 -11.32 -0.68 1.51
CA ARG A 94 -10.85 0.59 0.96
C ARG A 94 -10.19 0.38 -0.39
N GLU A 95 -9.19 -0.49 -0.45
CA GLU A 95 -8.48 -0.83 -1.69
C GLU A 95 -7.84 -2.20 -1.61
N VAL A 96 -7.55 -2.77 -2.77
CA VAL A 96 -6.76 -3.99 -2.95
C VAL A 96 -5.52 -3.63 -3.76
N ARG A 97 -4.34 -4.04 -3.30
CA ARG A 97 -3.08 -3.82 -4.00
C ARG A 97 -2.51 -5.14 -4.48
N ILE A 98 -2.28 -5.25 -5.79
CA ILE A 98 -1.60 -6.37 -6.40
C ILE A 98 -0.13 -5.96 -6.59
N ILE A 99 0.75 -6.54 -5.79
CA ILE A 99 2.17 -6.19 -5.71
C ILE A 99 3.00 -7.30 -6.36
N PRO A 100 3.71 -7.04 -7.47
CA PRO A 100 4.62 -8.02 -8.05
C PRO A 100 5.84 -8.23 -7.13
N LYS A 101 6.12 -9.49 -6.75
CA LYS A 101 7.33 -9.90 -6.02
C LYS A 101 7.98 -11.10 -6.74
N GLY A 102 8.98 -10.83 -7.58
CA GLY A 102 9.66 -11.90 -8.33
C GLY A 102 8.67 -12.69 -9.19
N SER A 103 8.56 -14.00 -9.01
CA SER A 103 7.62 -14.86 -9.75
C SER A 103 6.19 -14.83 -9.22
N ILE A 104 5.93 -14.20 -8.06
CA ILE A 104 4.62 -14.20 -7.41
C ILE A 104 4.00 -12.80 -7.36
N TYR A 105 2.70 -12.76 -7.04
CA TYR A 105 1.98 -11.55 -6.70
C TYR A 105 1.49 -11.62 -5.26
N VAL A 106 1.75 -10.57 -4.49
CA VAL A 106 1.18 -10.39 -3.16
C VAL A 106 -0.07 -9.54 -3.28
N ILE A 107 -1.15 -9.98 -2.64
CA ILE A 107 -2.42 -9.26 -2.63
C ILE A 107 -2.64 -8.70 -1.24
N GLU A 108 -2.53 -7.38 -1.12
CA GLU A 108 -2.82 -6.66 0.11
C GLU A 108 -4.28 -6.18 0.09
N ILE A 109 -5.03 -6.49 1.14
CA ILE A 109 -6.39 -6.02 1.35
C ILE A 109 -6.35 -4.90 2.39
N VAL A 110 -6.60 -3.67 1.97
CA VAL A 110 -6.66 -2.50 2.85
C VAL A 110 -8.12 -2.23 3.20
N TYR A 111 -8.42 -2.23 4.48
CA TYR A 111 -9.77 -2.07 5.00
C TYR A 111 -9.76 -1.22 6.27
N GLU A 112 -10.90 -0.60 6.56
CA GLU A 112 -11.11 0.07 7.84
C GLU A 112 -11.68 -0.89 8.87
N LYS A 113 -11.19 -0.73 10.09
CA LYS A 113 -11.63 -1.48 11.25
C LYS A 113 -11.94 -0.48 12.36
N GLU A 114 -13.18 -0.51 12.84
CA GLU A 114 -13.53 0.18 14.08
C GLU A 114 -12.85 -0.54 15.24
N ILE A 115 -12.09 0.21 16.04
CA ILE A 115 -11.45 -0.29 17.25
C ILE A 115 -12.35 0.15 18.39
N ALA A 116 -12.96 -0.81 19.08
CA ALA A 116 -13.73 -0.51 20.27
C ALA A 116 -12.81 0.09 21.35
N GLU A 117 -13.15 1.27 21.86
CA GLU A 117 -12.44 1.86 22.98
C GLU A 117 -12.55 0.97 24.22
N VAL A 118 -11.40 0.65 24.81
CA VAL A 118 -11.36 -0.11 26.06
C VAL A 118 -11.79 0.80 27.20
N LYS A 119 -13.06 0.72 27.60
CA LYS A 119 -13.64 1.52 28.70
C LYS A 119 -13.12 1.19 30.11
N ARG A 120 -12.10 0.34 30.25
CA ARG A 120 -11.60 -0.09 31.55
C ARG A 120 -10.27 0.63 31.86
N PRO A 121 -10.12 1.25 33.04
CA PRO A 121 -8.82 1.76 33.45
C PRO A 121 -7.82 0.59 33.45
N PRO A 122 -6.63 0.75 32.84
CA PRO A 122 -5.68 -0.34 32.73
C PRO A 122 -5.21 -0.75 34.13
N LYS A 123 -5.64 -1.93 34.61
CA LYS A 123 -5.14 -2.54 35.86
C LYS A 123 -3.68 -3.00 35.76
N LYS A 124 -3.12 -3.04 34.55
CA LYS A 124 -1.73 -3.43 34.27
C LYS A 124 -1.08 -2.33 33.44
N ILE A 125 -0.01 -1.75 33.96
CA ILE A 125 0.82 -0.78 33.25
C ILE A 125 1.93 -1.58 32.57
N ALA A 126 2.04 -1.47 31.25
CA ALA A 126 3.15 -2.01 30.49
C ALA A 126 4.03 -0.84 30.04
N GLY A 127 5.29 -0.83 30.48
CA GLY A 127 6.31 0.09 29.97
C GLY A 127 6.96 -0.52 28.73
N MET A 128 6.94 0.19 27.61
CA MET A 128 7.74 -0.16 26.43
C MET A 128 9.01 0.69 26.48
N ASP A 129 10.13 0.07 26.83
CA ASP A 129 11.45 0.68 26.69
C ASP A 129 11.96 0.42 25.26
N LEU A 130 12.24 1.48 24.51
CA LEU A 130 12.81 1.41 23.16
C LEU A 130 14.35 1.40 23.20
N GLY A 131 14.92 0.88 24.29
CA GLY A 131 16.36 0.71 24.45
C GLY A 131 16.98 -0.04 23.27
N LEU A 132 18.05 0.53 22.72
CA LEU A 132 18.73 0.11 21.47
C LEU A 132 19.25 -1.34 21.47
N ASN A 133 19.13 -2.07 22.58
CA ASN A 133 19.78 -3.36 22.79
C ASN A 133 18.81 -4.56 22.88
N ASN A 134 17.50 -4.38 22.68
CA ASN A 134 16.57 -5.50 22.81
C ASN A 134 15.37 -5.44 21.85
N PHE A 135 15.63 -5.48 20.54
CA PHE A 135 14.62 -5.97 19.60
C PHE A 135 14.62 -7.50 19.67
N GLY A 136 13.51 -8.06 20.15
CA GLY A 136 13.40 -9.43 20.66
C GLY A 136 13.94 -10.54 19.76
N LYS A 137 14.56 -11.53 20.40
CA LYS A 137 14.72 -12.89 19.87
C LYS A 137 13.36 -13.59 19.78
#